data_AF-H1PSF3-F1
#
_entry.id   AF-H1PSF3-F1
#
_cell.length_a   1.000
_cell.length_b   1.000
_cell.length_c   1.000
_cell.angle_alpha   90.00
_cell.angle_beta   90.00
_cell.angle_gamma   90.00
#
_symmetry.space_group_name_H-M   'P 1'
#
loop_
_entity.id
_entity.type
_entity.pdbx_description
1 polymer ?
#
loop_
_entity_poly.entity_id
_entity_poly.type
_entity_poly.pdbx_seq_one_letter_code
_entity_poly.pdbx_strand_id
1 'polypeptide(L)'
;MKDREFLIKNLIITVIFYIIFRIGGYFHSKRFAPISIGDLKLFIFFFIAFIFLRSFLVLAQNVTGDLMEGPWSKRIIFIIVAIVMIYLYKSTGRI
;
A
#
# COMPACT_ATOMS: atom_id res chain seq x y z
N MET A 1 -14.77 19.73 -0.64
CA MET A 1 -15.38 18.46 -1.14
C MET A 1 -14.34 17.37 -1.39
N LYS A 2 -13.21 17.65 -2.06
CA LYS A 2 -12.14 16.67 -2.33
C LYS A 2 -11.56 15.99 -1.08
N ASP A 3 -11.32 16.73 0.01
CA ASP A 3 -10.71 16.15 1.22
C ASP A 3 -11.67 15.19 1.95
N ARG A 4 -12.96 15.49 1.90
CA ARG A 4 -14.00 14.61 2.48
C ARG A 4 -14.06 13.28 1.73
N GLU A 5 -14.03 13.33 0.40
CA GLU A 5 -14.02 12.14 -0.44
C GLU A 5 -12.72 11.31 -0.24
N PHE A 6 -11.58 11.98 -0.08
CA PHE A 6 -10.30 11.34 0.24
C PHE A 6 -10.38 10.56 1.56
N LEU A 7 -10.88 11.20 2.62
CA LEU A 7 -11.03 10.58 3.93
C LEU A 7 -12.03 9.41 3.90
N ILE A 8 -13.17 9.56 3.23
CA ILE A 8 -14.18 8.50 3.10
C ILE A 8 -13.59 7.29 2.35
N LYS A 9 -12.89 7.50 1.24
CA LYS A 9 -12.27 6.41 0.48
C LYS A 9 -11.25 5.64 1.32
N ASN A 10 -10.38 6.35 2.04
CA ASN A 10 -9.40 5.70 2.92
C ASN A 10 -10.09 4.98 4.10
N LEU A 11 -11.19 5.52 4.62
CA LEU A 11 -11.95 4.90 5.70
C LEU A 11 -12.58 3.58 5.23
N ILE A 12 -13.22 3.57 4.06
CA ILE A 12 -13.82 2.35 3.49
C ILE A 12 -12.76 1.27 3.29
N ILE A 13 -11.61 1.63 2.70
CA ILE A 13 -10.49 0.68 2.50
C ILE A 13 -10.01 0.13 3.84
N THR A 14 -9.86 0.99 4.85
CA THR A 14 -9.43 0.58 6.18
C THR A 14 -10.44 -0.38 6.83
N VAL A 15 -11.75 -0.13 6.70
CA VAL A 15 -12.80 -1.04 7.19
C VAL A 15 -12.69 -2.40 6.51
N ILE A 16 -12.55 -2.45 5.19
CA ILE A 16 -12.41 -3.70 4.45
C ILE A 16 -11.17 -4.48 4.93
N PHE A 17 -10.02 -3.81 5.05
CA PHE A 17 -8.79 -4.45 5.52
C PHE A 17 -8.87 -4.91 6.96
N TYR A 18 -9.49 -4.13 7.84
CA TYR A 18 -9.71 -4.52 9.22
C TYR A 18 -10.58 -5.79 9.31
N ILE A 19 -11.64 -5.89 8.50
CA ILE A 19 -12.46 -7.10 8.40
C ILE A 19 -11.63 -8.29 7.92
N ILE A 20 -10.85 -8.13 6.85
CA ILE A 20 -9.97 -9.19 6.32
C ILE A 20 -8.96 -9.63 7.38
N PHE A 21 -8.35 -8.69 8.10
CA PHE A 21 -7.39 -8.99 9.16
C PHE A 21 -8.04 -9.81 10.28
N ARG A 22 -9.26 -9.46 10.69
CA ARG A 22 -10.02 -10.20 11.72
C ARG A 22 -10.40 -11.60 11.25
N ILE A 23 -10.83 -11.75 9.98
CA ILE A 23 -11.13 -13.05 9.37
C ILE A 23 -9.85 -13.91 9.28
N GLY A 24 -8.74 -13.35 8.81
CA GLY A 24 -7.45 -14.05 8.76
C GLY A 24 -6.97 -14.46 10.15
N GLY A 25 -7.11 -13.58 11.13
CA GLY A 25 -6.82 -13.87 12.54
C GLY A 25 -7.65 -15.04 13.07
N TYR A 26 -8.93 -15.14 12.68
CA TYR A 26 -9.76 -16.30 13.02
C TYR A 26 -9.25 -17.59 12.37
N PHE A 27 -8.89 -17.58 11.09
CA PHE A 27 -8.35 -18.78 10.43
C PHE A 27 -7.03 -19.26 11.06
N HIS A 28 -6.21 -18.34 11.56
CA HIS A 28 -4.95 -18.69 12.21
C HIS A 28 -5.13 -19.18 13.65
N SER A 29 -5.95 -18.49 14.45
CA SER A 29 -6.10 -18.77 15.89
C SER A 29 -7.26 -19.70 16.24
N LYS A 30 -8.16 -19.97 15.28
CA LYS A 30 -9.46 -20.67 15.45
C LYS A 30 -10.34 -20.07 16.56
N ARG A 31 -10.10 -18.81 16.95
CA ARG A 31 -10.82 -18.12 18.01
C ARG A 31 -11.30 -16.77 17.50
N PHE A 32 -12.54 -16.43 17.85
CA PHE A 32 -13.04 -15.09 17.61
C PHE A 32 -12.69 -14.23 18.82
N ALA A 33 -11.65 -13.39 18.69
CA ALA A 33 -11.29 -12.47 19.76
C ALA A 33 -12.44 -11.46 19.96
N PRO A 34 -12.83 -11.13 21.20
CA PRO A 34 -13.81 -10.08 21.44
C PRO A 34 -13.30 -8.73 20.93
N ILE A 35 -14.20 -7.82 20.57
CA ILE A 35 -13.84 -6.45 20.20
C ILE A 35 -13.37 -5.73 21.47
N SER A 36 -12.20 -5.12 21.39
CA SER A 36 -11.53 -4.46 22.49
C SER A 36 -11.01 -3.08 22.08
N ILE A 37 -10.52 -2.30 23.04
CA ILE A 37 -9.80 -1.05 22.77
C ILE A 37 -8.55 -1.27 21.91
N GLY A 38 -7.95 -2.47 21.96
CA GLY A 38 -6.83 -2.83 21.07
C GLY A 38 -7.23 -2.81 19.60
N ASP A 39 -8.47 -3.17 19.28
CA ASP A 39 -8.98 -3.14 17.91
C ASP A 39 -9.16 -1.72 17.38
N LEU A 40 -9.56 -0.78 18.24
CA LEU A 40 -9.61 0.64 17.88
C LEU A 40 -8.22 1.18 17.54
N LYS A 41 -7.20 0.84 18.34
CA LYS A 41 -5.81 1.22 18.07
C LYS A 41 -5.32 0.62 16.75
N LEU A 42 -5.62 -0.66 16.50
CA LEU A 42 -5.25 -1.34 15.26
C LEU A 42 -5.93 -0.72 14.05
N PHE A 43 -7.22 -0.36 14.16
CA PHE A 43 -7.96 0.31 13.11
C PHE A 43 -7.35 1.67 12.76
N ILE A 44 -7.05 2.50 13.78
CA ILE A 44 -6.40 3.80 13.60
C ILE A 44 -5.02 3.63 12.97
N PHE A 45 -4.25 2.63 13.40
CA PHE A 45 -2.96 2.31 12.81
C PHE A 45 -3.08 1.99 11.32
N PHE A 46 -4.00 1.10 10.93
CA PHE A 46 -4.23 0.81 9.51
C PHE A 46 -4.69 2.05 8.73
N PHE A 47 -5.57 2.86 9.31
CA PHE A 47 -6.05 4.08 8.66
C PHE A 47 -4.91 5.04 8.32
N ILE A 48 -4.01 5.29 9.29
CA ILE A 48 -2.84 6.15 9.11
C ILE A 48 -1.88 5.52 8.08
N ALA A 49 -1.59 4.22 8.20
CA ALA A 49 -0.73 3.51 7.27
C ALA A 49 -1.24 3.61 5.81
N PHE A 50 -2.55 3.49 5.59
CA PHE A 50 -3.14 3.65 4.26
C PHE A 50 -3.03 5.06 3.71
N ILE A 51 -3.19 6.10 4.56
CA ILE A 51 -2.97 7.48 4.14
C ILE A 51 -1.53 7.66 3.66
N PHE A 52 -0.55 7.21 4.44
CA PHE A 52 0.87 7.31 4.06
C PHE A 52 1.18 6.53 2.78
N LEU A 53 0.74 5.27 2.69
CA LEU A 53 0.94 4.43 1.52
C LEU A 53 0.35 5.06 0.27
N ARG A 54 -0.87 5.60 0.36
CA ARG A 54 -1.52 6.24 -0.78
C ARG A 54 -0.81 7.52 -1.21
N SER A 55 -0.38 8.35 -0.27
CA SER A 55 0.43 9.54 -0.59
C SER A 55 1.74 9.17 -1.25
N PHE A 56 2.41 8.11 -0.77
CA PHE A 56 3.63 7.59 -1.39
C PHE A 56 3.38 7.05 -2.81
N LEU A 57 2.28 6.32 -3.02
CA LEU A 57 1.90 5.84 -4.34
C LEU A 57 1.59 6.97 -5.32
N VAL A 58 0.91 8.03 -4.88
CA VAL A 58 0.66 9.22 -5.72
C VAL A 58 1.98 9.90 -6.08
N LEU A 59 2.90 10.05 -5.12
CA LEU A 59 4.22 10.60 -5.41
C LEU A 59 4.98 9.73 -6.43
N ALA A 60 5.00 8.41 -6.22
CA ALA A 60 5.65 7.47 -7.13
C ALA A 60 5.02 7.49 -8.53
N GLN A 61 3.69 7.61 -8.61
CA GLN A 61 2.96 7.74 -9.88
C GLN A 61 3.33 9.04 -10.59
N ASN A 62 3.43 10.17 -9.89
CA ASN A 62 3.83 11.43 -10.50
C ASN A 62 5.26 11.35 -11.03
N VAL A 63 6.23 10.86 -10.24
CA VAL A 63 7.62 10.69 -10.67
C VAL A 63 7.74 9.74 -11.86
N THR A 64 6.99 8.64 -11.84
CA THR A 64 6.99 7.68 -12.95
C THR A 64 6.31 8.27 -14.18
N GLY A 65 5.24 9.05 -14.01
CA GLY A 65 4.56 9.80 -15.07
C GLY A 65 5.51 10.79 -15.76
N ASP A 66 6.21 11.61 -14.99
CA ASP A 66 7.22 12.55 -15.49
C ASP A 66 8.34 11.85 -16.26
N LEU A 67 8.78 10.68 -15.77
CA LEU A 67 9.76 9.83 -16.46
C LEU A 67 9.21 9.25 -17.77
N MET A 68 7.94 8.85 -17.77
CA MET A 68 7.23 8.30 -18.92
C MET A 68 6.77 9.35 -19.93
N GLU A 69 6.75 10.63 -19.59
CA GLU A 69 6.53 11.74 -20.52
C GLU A 69 7.86 12.30 -21.04
N GLY A 70 8.95 12.12 -20.29
CA GLY A 70 10.29 12.54 -20.67
C GLY A 70 10.88 11.86 -21.91
N PRO A 71 12.13 12.20 -22.27
CA PRO A 71 12.81 11.68 -23.46
C PRO A 71 12.87 10.15 -23.49
N TRP A 72 12.81 9.57 -24.69
CA TRP A 72 12.87 8.12 -24.91
C TRP A 72 14.03 7.42 -24.18
N SER A 73 15.19 8.09 -24.07
CA SER A 73 16.34 7.57 -23.33
C SER A 73 16.06 7.33 -21.84
N LYS A 74 15.37 8.25 -21.16
CA LYS A 74 15.03 8.11 -19.73
C LYS A 74 14.05 6.96 -19.48
N ARG A 75 13.08 6.77 -20.38
CA ARG A 75 12.11 5.66 -20.31
C ARG A 75 12.80 4.31 -20.43
N ILE A 76 13.71 4.17 -21.40
CA ILE A 76 14.48 2.94 -21.62
C ILE A 76 15.37 2.62 -20.41
N ILE A 77 16.06 3.62 -19.85
CA ILE A 77 16.90 3.44 -18.65
C ILE A 77 16.06 2.95 -17.47
N PHE A 78 14.87 3.53 -17.24
CA PHE A 78 13.98 3.10 -16.17
C PHE A 78 13.53 1.64 -16.34
N ILE A 79 13.14 1.24 -17.55
CA ILE A 79 12.74 -0.15 -17.85
C ILE A 79 13.92 -1.11 -17.60
N ILE A 80 15.13 -0.77 -18.06
CA ILE A 80 16.33 -1.58 -17.83
C ILE A 80 16.62 -1.72 -16.33
N VAL A 81 16.58 -0.62 -15.58
CA VAL A 81 16.80 -0.63 -14.13
C VAL A 81 15.76 -1.49 -13.41
N ALA A 82 14.48 -1.39 -13.79
CA ALA A 82 13.42 -2.22 -13.24
C ALA A 82 13.64 -3.72 -13.50
N ILE A 83 14.02 -4.08 -14.73
CA ILE A 83 14.33 -5.47 -15.10
C ILE A 83 15.53 -5.98 -14.30
N VAL A 84 16.59 -5.18 -14.19
CA VAL A 84 17.78 -5.53 -13.41
C VAL A 84 17.43 -5.70 -11.94
N MET A 85 16.61 -4.83 -11.35
CA MET A 85 16.15 -4.95 -9.96
C MET A 85 15.34 -6.24 -9.74
N ILE A 86 14.44 -6.60 -10.65
CA ILE A 86 13.67 -7.85 -10.58
C ILE A 86 14.60 -9.06 -10.68
N TYR A 87 15.57 -9.02 -11.59
CA TYR A 87 16.55 -10.09 -11.77
C TYR A 87 17.42 -10.26 -10.52
N LEU A 88 17.96 -9.15 -10.00
CA LEU A 88 18.76 -9.15 -8.78
C LEU A 88 17.94 -9.69 -7.61
N TYR A 89 16.71 -9.21 -7.40
CA TYR A 89 15.81 -9.76 -6.38
C TYR A 89 15.62 -11.27 -6.51
N LYS A 90 15.39 -11.78 -7.73
CA LYS A 90 15.24 -13.21 -7.98
C LYS A 90 16.54 -13.99 -7.70
N SER A 91 17.70 -13.38 -7.95
CA SER A 91 19.00 -14.04 -7.80
C SER A 91 19.55 -13.98 -6.37
N THR A 92 19.30 -12.91 -5.63
CA THR A 92 19.86 -12.69 -4.28
C THR A 92 18.83 -12.83 -3.17
N GLY A 93 17.54 -12.89 -3.50
CA GLY A 93 16.44 -13.04 -2.53
C GLY A 93 16.30 -11.87 -1.55
N ARG A 94 16.99 -10.74 -1.78
CA ARG A 94 17.01 -9.58 -0.89
C ARG A 94 16.99 -8.28 -1.68
N ILE A 95 16.22 -7.32 -1.16
CA ILE A 95 16.40 -5.87 -1.37
C ILE A 95 17.34 -5.39 -0.28
#